data_AF-A0A7J7F7R1-F1
#
_entry.id   AF-A0A7J7F7R1-F1
#
_cell.length_a   1.000
_cell.length_b   1.000
_cell.length_c   1.000
_cell.angle_alpha   90.00
_cell.angle_beta   90.00
_cell.angle_gamma   90.00
#
_symmetry.space_group_name_H-M   'P 1'
#
loop_
_entity.id
_entity.type
_entity.pdbx_description
1 polymer ?
#
loop_
_entity_poly.entity_id
_entity_poly.type
_entity_poly.pdbx_seq_one_letter_code
_entity_poly.pdbx_strand_id
1 'polypeptide(L)'
;SPACTSYQMTPQGHRAPPKINPDNYGMDLNSDDSTDDEAHPRKPIPTWARALQKTWYYNPPNLLELFGTILPLDLEDIFKKSKPRYHKRTSSAVWNSPPLQGTRLPSSLAYSLKKH
;
A
#
# COMPACT_ATOMS: atom_id res chain seq x y z
N SER A 1 47.07 33.50 7.24
CA SER A 1 45.78 32.86 6.88
C SER A 1 45.23 32.16 8.11
N PRO A 2 43.97 32.40 8.52
CA PRO A 2 43.44 31.81 9.75
C PRO A 2 43.18 30.30 9.56
N ALA A 3 43.35 29.55 10.64
CA ALA A 3 43.21 28.09 10.66
C ALA A 3 41.76 27.66 10.44
N CYS A 4 41.57 26.62 9.64
CA CYS A 4 40.30 25.94 9.42
C CYS A 4 39.78 25.40 10.76
N THR A 5 38.71 25.99 11.29
CA THR A 5 37.99 25.46 12.46
C THR A 5 37.13 24.28 11.99
N SER A 6 37.66 23.06 12.03
CA SER A 6 36.81 21.87 11.99
C SER A 6 36.07 21.79 13.32
N TYR A 7 34.73 21.77 13.27
CA TYR A 7 33.95 21.45 14.46
C TYR A 7 34.18 19.98 14.81
N GLN A 8 34.38 19.70 16.10
CA GLN A 8 34.47 18.35 16.62
C GLN A 8 33.10 17.68 16.51
N MET A 9 32.96 16.76 15.56
CA MET A 9 31.76 15.94 15.43
C MET A 9 31.58 15.12 16.71
N THR A 10 30.34 15.05 17.21
CA THR A 10 30.00 14.16 18.33
C THR A 10 30.38 12.74 17.90
N PRO A 11 31.28 12.05 18.64
CA PRO A 11 31.63 10.69 18.28
C PRO A 11 30.35 9.86 18.28
N GLN A 12 30.07 9.22 17.14
CA GLN A 12 29.00 8.24 17.07
C GLN A 12 29.35 7.14 18.08
N GLY A 13 28.66 7.12 19.21
CA GLY A 13 28.83 6.07 20.21
C GLY A 13 28.59 4.71 19.57
N HIS A 14 29.22 3.67 20.10
CA HIS A 14 28.99 2.29 19.68
C HIS A 14 27.49 1.97 19.71
N ARG A 15 26.84 2.07 18.55
CA ARG A 15 25.47 1.58 18.37
C ARG A 15 25.59 0.09 18.13
N ALA A 16 24.90 -0.69 18.95
CA ALA A 16 24.74 -2.11 18.66
C ALA A 16 24.12 -2.24 17.26
N PRO A 17 24.57 -3.20 16.43
CA PRO A 17 23.92 -3.46 15.15
C PRO A 17 22.42 -3.64 15.40
N PRO A 18 21.56 -3.04 14.56
CA PRO A 18 20.13 -3.10 14.77
C PRO A 18 19.71 -4.57 14.84
N LYS A 19 18.94 -4.91 15.89
CA LYS A 19 18.32 -6.23 15.99
C LYS A 19 17.23 -6.29 14.94
N ILE A 20 17.59 -6.73 13.74
CA ILE A 20 16.65 -6.96 12.64
C ILE A 20 15.78 -8.15 13.04
N ASN A 21 14.56 -7.86 13.47
CA ASN A 21 13.54 -8.88 13.66
C ASN A 21 12.98 -9.21 12.27
N PRO A 22 13.14 -10.45 11.77
CA PRO A 22 12.67 -10.83 10.45
C PRO A 22 11.15 -10.72 10.30
N ASP A 23 10.39 -10.68 11.39
CA ASP A 23 8.93 -10.52 11.40
C ASP A 23 8.47 -9.06 11.52
N ASN A 24 9.37 -8.12 11.84
CA ASN A 24 9.05 -6.70 11.99
C ASN A 24 9.34 -5.96 10.69
N TYR A 25 8.31 -5.38 10.09
CA TYR A 25 8.42 -4.62 8.84
C TYR A 25 8.91 -3.18 9.03
N GLY A 26 9.58 -2.84 10.13
CA GLY A 26 10.15 -1.50 10.34
C GLY A 26 9.14 -0.37 10.15
N MET A 27 7.90 -0.59 10.59
CA MET A 27 6.83 0.43 10.60
C MET A 27 6.82 1.23 11.91
N ASP A 28 7.87 1.09 12.72
CA ASP A 28 8.13 1.98 13.82
C ASP A 28 8.58 3.34 13.28
N LEU A 29 7.97 4.40 13.80
CA LEU A 29 8.12 5.80 13.36
C LEU A 29 9.49 6.38 13.74
N ASN A 30 10.57 5.61 13.59
CA ASN A 30 11.92 6.04 13.89
C ASN A 30 12.44 6.82 12.68
N SER A 31 12.19 8.13 12.68
CA SER A 31 12.59 9.06 11.62
C SER A 31 14.12 9.24 11.45
N ASP A 32 14.94 8.55 12.24
CA ASP A 32 16.42 8.59 12.17
C ASP A 32 17.02 7.36 11.45
N ASP A 33 16.20 6.40 11.00
CA ASP A 33 16.70 5.27 10.19
C ASP A 33 16.80 5.65 8.71
N SER A 34 17.84 6.43 8.39
CA SER A 34 18.25 6.73 7.01
C SER A 34 19.07 5.59 6.36
N THR A 35 19.04 4.40 6.97
CA THR A 35 19.72 3.17 6.49
C THR A 35 18.74 2.15 5.92
N ASP A 36 17.57 2.61 5.47
CA ASP A 36 16.57 1.77 4.85
C ASP A 36 17.03 1.36 3.44
N ASP A 37 17.70 0.20 3.35
CA ASP A 37 18.06 -0.40 2.07
C ASP A 37 16.80 -1.05 1.43
N GLU A 38 15.86 -0.19 1.02
CA GLU A 38 14.59 -0.52 0.34
C GLU A 38 14.80 -1.24 -1.00
N ALA A 39 16.05 -1.34 -1.46
CA ALA A 39 16.43 -2.05 -2.67
C ALA A 39 16.25 -3.57 -2.54
N HIS A 40 16.16 -4.12 -1.32
CA HIS A 40 16.11 -5.56 -1.08
C HIS A 40 14.84 -6.01 -0.35
N PRO A 41 14.19 -7.13 -0.77
CA PRO A 41 13.06 -7.68 -0.05
C PRO A 41 13.41 -7.99 1.41
N ARG A 42 12.74 -7.33 2.36
CA ARG A 42 12.95 -7.53 3.82
C ARG A 42 12.71 -8.99 4.26
N LYS A 43 11.94 -9.77 3.49
CA LYS A 43 11.70 -11.20 3.70
C LYS A 43 12.08 -12.01 2.46
N PRO A 44 12.56 -13.26 2.62
CA PRO A 44 12.78 -14.15 1.49
C PRO A 44 11.47 -14.39 0.73
N ILE A 45 11.55 -14.38 -0.61
CA ILE A 45 10.37 -14.54 -1.47
C ILE A 45 9.82 -15.97 -1.29
N PRO A 46 8.57 -16.13 -0.82
CA PRO A 46 7.97 -17.44 -0.64
C PRO A 46 7.76 -18.15 -1.99
N THR A 47 7.73 -19.47 -1.97
CA THR A 47 7.67 -20.31 -3.19
C THR A 47 6.43 -20.01 -4.06
N TRP A 48 5.29 -19.71 -3.45
CA TRP A 48 4.06 -19.35 -4.16
C TRP A 48 4.12 -18.00 -4.87
N ALA A 49 4.96 -17.06 -4.40
CA ALA A 49 5.13 -15.73 -4.99
C ALA A 49 6.22 -15.70 -6.08
N ARG A 50 6.95 -16.80 -6.28
CA ARG A 50 8.05 -16.90 -7.24
C ARG A 50 7.57 -17.12 -8.68
N ALA A 51 6.38 -17.65 -8.87
CA ALA A 51 5.82 -17.95 -10.18
C ALA A 51 4.34 -17.57 -10.24
N LEU A 52 3.90 -17.01 -11.37
CA LEU A 52 2.51 -16.62 -11.58
C LEU A 52 1.62 -17.88 -11.72
N GLN A 53 0.81 -18.17 -10.70
CA GLN A 53 -0.21 -19.22 -10.80
C GLN A 53 -1.37 -18.73 -11.70
N LYS A 54 -1.54 -19.37 -12.86
CA LYS A 54 -2.61 -19.03 -13.83
C LYS A 54 -3.99 -19.59 -13.48
N THR A 55 -4.11 -20.35 -12.40
CA THR A 55 -5.34 -21.06 -12.00
C THR A 55 -6.51 -20.10 -11.74
N TRP A 56 -6.23 -18.93 -11.16
CA TRP A 56 -7.20 -17.88 -10.86
C TRP A 56 -7.86 -17.25 -12.10
N TYR A 57 -7.21 -17.34 -13.27
CA TYR A 57 -7.72 -16.75 -14.51
C TYR A 57 -8.86 -17.56 -15.12
N TYR A 58 -8.75 -18.89 -15.09
CA TYR A 58 -9.72 -19.79 -15.71
C TYR A 58 -10.89 -20.15 -14.79
N ASN A 59 -10.72 -19.98 -13.48
CA ASN A 59 -11.77 -20.23 -12.49
C ASN A 59 -11.82 -19.09 -11.46
N PRO A 60 -12.33 -17.90 -11.85
CA PRO A 60 -12.41 -16.78 -10.93
C PRO A 60 -13.49 -17.03 -9.85
N PRO A 61 -13.17 -16.85 -8.56
CA PRO A 61 -14.16 -16.96 -7.50
C PRO A 61 -15.17 -15.80 -7.53
N ASN A 62 -16.32 -15.98 -6.88
CA ASN A 62 -17.28 -14.90 -6.66
C ASN A 62 -16.69 -13.87 -5.69
N LEU A 63 -16.23 -12.73 -6.22
CA LEU A 63 -15.58 -11.69 -5.43
C LEU A 63 -16.52 -11.01 -4.42
N LEU A 64 -17.81 -10.89 -4.75
CA LEU A 64 -18.79 -10.28 -3.84
C LEU A 64 -19.06 -11.19 -2.64
N GLU A 65 -19.10 -12.49 -2.85
CA GLU A 65 -19.22 -13.47 -1.76
C GLU A 65 -17.94 -13.55 -0.92
N LEU A 66 -16.78 -13.49 -1.58
CA LEU A 66 -15.48 -13.61 -0.91
C LEU A 66 -15.08 -12.37 -0.10
N PHE A 67 -15.37 -11.17 -0.61
CA PHE A 67 -14.93 -9.90 -0.02
C PHE A 67 -16.06 -8.98 0.44
N GLY A 68 -17.31 -9.25 0.05
CA GLY A 68 -18.45 -8.40 0.40
C GLY A 68 -18.45 -7.06 -0.33
N THR A 69 -19.26 -6.13 0.20
CA THR A 69 -19.34 -4.76 -0.29
C THR A 69 -18.20 -3.92 0.28
N ILE A 70 -17.61 -3.07 -0.55
CA ILE A 70 -16.59 -2.11 -0.11
C ILE A 70 -17.27 -1.03 0.75
N LEU A 71 -16.89 -0.96 2.03
CA LEU A 71 -17.41 0.03 2.97
C LEU A 71 -16.94 1.45 2.58
N PRO A 72 -17.79 2.49 2.75
CA PRO A 72 -17.33 3.87 2.64
C PRO A 72 -16.18 4.13 3.62
N LEU A 73 -15.21 4.92 3.15
CA LEU A 73 -14.02 5.26 3.92
C LEU A 73 -14.34 6.35 4.95
N ASP A 74 -14.21 6.03 6.23
CA ASP A 74 -14.25 7.01 7.32
C ASP A 74 -12.83 7.43 7.71
N LEU A 75 -12.45 8.64 7.33
CA LEU A 75 -11.11 9.18 7.60
C LEU A 75 -10.93 9.56 9.07
N GLU A 76 -12.00 9.87 9.80
CA GLU A 76 -11.90 10.16 11.22
C GLU A 76 -11.61 8.88 12.01
N ASP A 77 -12.30 7.79 11.68
CA ASP A 77 -12.08 6.49 12.30
C ASP A 77 -10.70 5.91 11.95
N ILE A 78 -10.22 6.05 10.72
CA ILE A 78 -8.92 5.52 10.30
C ILE A 78 -7.77 6.27 10.96
N PHE A 79 -7.81 7.61 10.93
CA PHE A 79 -6.70 8.42 11.43
C PHE A 79 -6.83 8.81 12.90
N LYS A 80 -7.97 8.47 13.54
CA LYS A 80 -8.33 8.88 14.90
C LYS A 80 -8.16 10.39 15.11
N LYS A 81 -8.49 11.17 14.09
CA LYS A 81 -8.32 12.63 14.02
C LYS A 81 -9.47 13.24 13.25
N SER A 82 -9.97 14.39 13.69
CA SER A 82 -10.91 15.19 12.91
C SER A 82 -10.16 16.27 12.14
N LYS A 83 -10.35 16.33 10.82
CA LYS A 83 -9.84 17.41 9.97
C LYS A 83 -10.95 17.96 9.09
N PRO A 84 -11.07 19.29 8.92
CA PRO A 84 -12.07 19.87 8.03
C PRO A 84 -12.03 19.28 6.61
N ARG A 85 -10.82 18.95 6.11
CA ARG A 85 -10.63 18.35 4.78
C ARG A 85 -11.31 16.99 4.62
N TYR A 86 -11.50 16.21 5.69
CA TYR A 86 -12.14 14.88 5.59
C TYR A 86 -13.60 14.96 5.14
N HIS A 87 -14.28 16.05 5.49
CA HIS A 87 -15.67 16.31 5.11
C HIS A 87 -15.83 17.19 3.89
N LYS A 88 -14.80 17.97 3.52
CA LYS A 88 -14.84 18.85 2.34
C LYS A 88 -14.61 18.03 1.07
N ARG A 89 -15.67 17.90 0.27
CA ARG A 89 -15.70 17.14 -0.98
C ARG A 89 -15.77 18.08 -2.19
N THR A 90 -15.20 17.66 -3.32
CA THR A 90 -15.35 18.33 -4.63
C THR A 90 -16.10 17.40 -5.60
N SER A 91 -16.20 17.74 -6.88
CA SER A 91 -16.92 16.93 -7.89
C SER A 91 -16.44 15.48 -8.01
N SER A 92 -15.20 15.17 -7.59
CA SER A 92 -14.68 13.79 -7.51
C SER A 92 -15.49 12.89 -6.57
N ALA A 93 -16.31 13.49 -5.72
CA ALA A 93 -17.15 12.81 -4.76
C ALA A 93 -18.44 12.25 -5.33
N VAL A 94 -18.87 12.79 -6.47
CA VAL A 94 -20.19 12.56 -7.06
C VAL A 94 -20.02 11.61 -8.22
N TRP A 95 -20.44 10.37 -8.01
CA TRP A 95 -20.40 9.32 -9.03
C TRP A 95 -21.81 9.09 -9.57
N ASN A 96 -22.01 9.32 -10.88
CA ASN A 96 -23.30 9.13 -11.54
C ASN A 96 -23.57 7.66 -11.91
N SER A 97 -22.52 6.85 -11.98
CA SER A 97 -22.65 5.41 -12.20
C SER A 97 -22.80 4.70 -10.85
N PRO A 98 -23.70 3.70 -10.75
CA PRO A 98 -23.85 2.94 -9.52
C PRO A 98 -22.54 2.20 -9.19
N PRO A 99 -22.25 1.96 -7.89
CA PRO A 99 -21.20 1.03 -7.50
C PRO A 99 -21.42 -0.33 -8.16
N LEU A 100 -20.34 -1.02 -8.55
CA LEU A 100 -20.46 -2.34 -9.15
C LEU A 100 -21.07 -3.30 -8.13
N GLN A 101 -22.26 -3.83 -8.42
CA GLN A 101 -22.98 -4.77 -7.57
C GLN A 101 -22.65 -6.25 -7.89
N GLY A 102 -21.50 -6.56 -8.48
CA GLY A 102 -21.14 -7.94 -8.82
C GLY A 102 -19.86 -8.12 -9.61
N THR A 103 -19.53 -9.38 -9.87
CA THR A 103 -18.35 -9.85 -10.62
C THR A 103 -18.35 -9.24 -12.02
N ARG A 104 -17.31 -8.48 -12.38
CA ARG A 104 -17.13 -8.09 -13.79
C ARG A 104 -16.96 -9.36 -14.61
N LEU A 105 -17.86 -9.60 -15.55
CA LEU A 105 -17.47 -10.38 -16.72
C LEU A 105 -16.36 -9.59 -17.43
N PRO A 106 -15.27 -10.25 -17.86
CA PRO A 106 -14.18 -9.56 -18.54
C PRO A 106 -14.75 -8.75 -19.71
N SER A 107 -14.35 -7.47 -19.79
CA SER A 107 -14.84 -6.49 -20.76
C SER A 107 -14.63 -6.90 -22.22
N SER A 108 -13.88 -7.97 -22.49
CA SER A 108 -13.73 -8.57 -23.82
C SER A 108 -15.00 -9.23 -24.37
N LEU A 109 -15.97 -9.62 -23.52
CA LEU A 109 -17.22 -10.25 -23.96
C LEU A 109 -18.37 -9.27 -24.19
N ALA A 110 -18.27 -8.03 -23.72
CA ALA A 110 -19.34 -7.04 -23.83
C ALA A 110 -19.46 -6.38 -25.21
N TYR A 111 -18.44 -6.51 -26.08
CA TYR A 111 -18.35 -5.77 -27.34
C TYR A 111 -18.96 -6.45 -28.58
N SER A 112 -19.57 -7.65 -28.47
CA SER A 112 -20.07 -8.38 -29.67
C SER A 112 -21.59 -8.32 -29.93
N LEU A 113 -22.36 -7.49 -29.22
CA LEU A 113 -23.80 -7.37 -29.44
C LEU A 113 -24.22 -5.97 -29.88
N LYS A 114 -23.79 -5.58 -31.08
CA LYS A 114 -24.59 -4.75 -31.99
C LYS A 114 -24.29 -5.18 -33.42
N LYS A 115 -25.18 -6.01 -33.98
CA LYS A 115 -25.26 -6.23 -35.43
C LYS A 115 -26.43 -5.39 -35.93
N HIS A 116 -26.13 -4.44 -36.82
CA HIS A 116 -27.11 -3.85 -37.73
C HIS A 116 -27.27 -4.78 -38.93
#